data_AF-A0A2N2LK05-F1
#
_entry.id   AF-A0A2N2LK05-F1
#
_cell.length_a   1.000
_cell.length_b   1.000
_cell.length_c   1.000
_cell.angle_alpha   90.00
_cell.angle_beta   90.00
_cell.angle_gamma   90.00
#
_symmetry.space_group_name_H-M   'P 1'
#
loop_
_entity.id
_entity.type
_entity.pdbx_description
1 polymer ?
#
loop_
_entity_poly.entity_id
_entity_poly.type
_entity_poly.pdbx_seq_one_letter_code
_entity_poly.pdbx_strand_id
1 'polypeptide(L)' 'MDTEASQRARIAAYTRWSRTPDAASATAPARRAFDLRFEREVDPDGLLPLDVRQTLVERARKAYFARLAYASAKARRRRR' A
#
# COMPACT_ATOMS: atom_id res chain seq x y z
N MET A 1 -15.87 -19.99 -7.99
CA MET A 1 -14.92 -19.49 -6.96
C MET A 1 -14.44 -20.71 -6.20
N ASP A 2 -13.14 -20.95 -6.19
CA ASP A 2 -12.58 -22.17 -5.59
C ASP A 2 -12.62 -22.07 -4.06
N THR A 3 -13.57 -22.78 -3.46
CA THR A 3 -13.94 -22.67 -2.04
C THR A 3 -12.83 -23.18 -1.13
N GLU A 4 -12.06 -24.17 -1.57
CA GLU A 4 -10.95 -24.75 -0.81
C GLU A 4 -9.77 -23.76 -0.70
N ALA A 5 -9.40 -23.09 -1.80
CA ALA A 5 -8.36 -22.07 -1.80
C ALA A 5 -8.71 -20.91 -0.83
N SER A 6 -9.99 -20.51 -0.80
CA SER A 6 -10.47 -19.49 0.13
C SER A 6 -10.38 -19.94 1.60
N GLN A 7 -10.67 -21.20 1.92
CA GLN A 7 -10.56 -21.72 3.29
C GLN A 7 -9.11 -21.80 3.74
N ARG A 8 -8.21 -22.27 2.86
CA ARG A 8 -6.75 -22.30 3.13
C ARG A 8 -6.20 -20.91 3.45
N ALA A 9 -6.60 -19.89 2.68
CA ALA A 9 -6.18 -18.50 2.92
C ALA A 9 -6.65 -17.99 4.31
N ARG A 10 -7.89 -18.33 4.71
CA ARG A 10 -8.43 -17.96 6.03
C ARG A 10 -7.68 -18.63 7.17
N ILE A 11 -7.43 -19.95 7.07
CA ILE A 11 -6.65 -20.70 8.07
C ILE A 11 -5.27 -20.06 8.23
N ALA A 12 -4.55 -19.81 7.13
CA ALA A 12 -3.23 -19.18 7.16
C ALA A 12 -3.26 -17.79 7.82
N ALA A 13 -4.26 -16.96 7.51
CA ALA A 13 -4.41 -15.64 8.12
C ALA A 13 -4.64 -15.75 9.63
N TYR A 14 -5.58 -16.58 10.08
CA TYR A 14 -5.86 -16.77 11.50
C TYR A 14 -4.65 -17.34 12.26
N THR A 15 -3.97 -18.33 11.70
CA THR A 15 -2.75 -18.90 12.30
C THR A 15 -1.62 -17.88 12.43
N ARG A 16 -1.45 -17.00 11.44
CA ARG A 16 -0.43 -15.94 11.51
C ARG A 16 -0.77 -14.93 12.59
N TRP A 17 -2.01 -14.45 12.61
CA TRP A 17 -2.42 -13.38 13.52
C TRP A 17 -2.60 -13.85 14.97
N SER A 18 -2.91 -15.13 15.22
CA SER A 18 -2.93 -15.68 16.58
C SER A 18 -1.55 -15.68 17.25
N ARG A 19 -0.47 -15.61 16.46
CA ARG A 19 0.93 -15.53 16.93
C ARG A 19 1.48 -14.11 16.96
N THR A 20 0.69 -13.12 16.59
CA THR A 20 1.13 -11.73 16.42
C THR A 20 0.33 -10.81 17.35
N PRO A 21 0.75 -10.64 18.61
CA PRO A 21 0.01 -9.86 19.61
C PRO A 21 -0.10 -8.37 19.23
N ASP A 22 0.90 -7.82 18.53
CA ASP A 22 0.86 -6.47 17.98
C ASP A 22 0.87 -6.50 16.43
N ALA A 23 -0.33 -6.43 15.86
CA ALA A 23 -0.51 -6.44 14.42
C ALA A 23 -0.03 -5.14 13.74
N ALA A 24 -0.07 -4.02 14.45
CA ALA A 24 0.36 -2.72 13.92
C ALA A 24 1.87 -2.70 13.73
N SER A 25 2.62 -3.22 14.70
CA SER A 25 4.08 -3.36 14.61
C SER A 25 4.50 -4.38 13.55
N ALA A 26 3.77 -5.50 13.42
CA ALA A 26 4.09 -6.51 12.41
C ALA A 26 4.01 -6.01 10.96
N THR A 27 3.22 -4.97 10.70
CA THR A 27 3.09 -4.35 9.36
C THR A 27 3.81 -3.01 9.25
N ALA A 28 4.35 -2.47 10.34
CA ALA A 28 5.03 -1.18 10.34
C ALA A 28 6.23 -1.12 9.36
N PRO A 29 7.09 -2.14 9.24
CA PRO A 29 8.18 -2.12 8.25
C PRO A 29 7.68 -2.00 6.81
N ALA A 30 6.62 -2.74 6.47
CA ALA A 30 6.02 -2.70 5.14
C ALA A 30 5.37 -1.34 4.84
N ARG A 31 4.67 -0.75 5.82
CA ARG A 31 4.11 0.60 5.70
C ARG A 31 5.19 1.66 5.49
N ARG A 32 6.26 1.61 6.28
CA ARG A 32 7.41 2.52 6.11
C ARG A 32 8.05 2.38 4.73
N ALA A 33 8.29 1.16 4.26
CA ALA A 33 8.85 0.93 2.92
C ALA A 33 7.93 1.46 1.80
N PHE A 34 6.62 1.30 1.95
CA PHE A 34 5.62 1.84 1.02
C PHE A 34 5.65 3.36 0.97
N ASP A 35 5.80 4.04 2.12
CA ASP A 35 5.87 5.49 2.17
C ASP A 35 7.22 6.01 1.63
N LEU A 36 8.35 5.37 1.99
CA LEU A 36 9.71 5.73 1.55
C LEU A 36 9.90 5.70 0.03
N ARG A 37 9.15 4.87 -0.71
CA ARG A 37 9.31 4.84 -2.17
C ARG A 37 8.91 6.16 -2.82
N PHE A 38 7.95 6.89 -2.23
CA PHE A 38 7.52 8.17 -2.78
C PHE A 38 8.59 9.24 -2.57
N GLU A 39 9.32 9.18 -1.45
CA GLU A 39 10.50 10.04 -1.23
C GLU A 39 11.56 9.81 -2.32
N ARG A 40 11.89 8.54 -2.60
CA ARG A 40 12.83 8.18 -3.66
C ARG A 40 12.33 8.52 -5.07
N GLU A 41 11.02 8.48 -5.30
CA GLU A 41 10.40 8.81 -6.58
C GLU A 41 10.48 10.32 -6.86
N VAL A 42 10.27 11.17 -5.85
CA VAL A 42 10.23 12.63 -6.03
C VAL A 42 11.59 13.30 -5.86
N ASP A 43 12.52 12.68 -5.12
CA ASP A 43 13.86 13.20 -4.89
C ASP A 43 14.89 12.05 -4.84
N PRO A 44 15.23 11.45 -6.00
CA PRO A 44 16.17 10.33 -6.06
C PRO A 44 17.57 10.68 -5.52
N ASP A 45 18.01 11.92 -5.77
CA ASP A 45 19.34 12.42 -5.42
C ASP A 45 19.38 13.11 -4.05
N GLY A 46 18.22 13.33 -3.42
CA GLY A 46 18.11 13.91 -2.08
C GLY A 46 18.47 15.40 -2.02
N LEU A 47 18.33 16.13 -3.12
CA LEU A 47 18.79 17.52 -3.26
C LEU A 47 17.72 18.56 -2.93
N LEU A 48 16.46 18.17 -2.84
CA LEU A 48 15.37 19.11 -2.57
C LEU A 48 15.36 19.55 -1.10
N PRO A 49 14.98 20.81 -0.82
CA PRO A 49 14.62 21.26 0.52
C PRO A 49 13.53 20.36 1.15
N LEU A 50 13.59 20.17 2.46
CA LEU A 50 12.72 19.22 3.18
C LEU A 50 11.23 19.52 2.99
N ASP A 51 10.84 20.78 3.07
CA ASP A 51 9.46 21.26 2.90
C ASP A 51 8.93 21.02 1.49
N VAL A 52 9.76 21.28 0.48
CA VAL A 52 9.46 21.00 -0.92
C VAL A 52 9.32 19.49 -1.13
N ARG A 53 10.27 18.69 -0.63
CA ARG A 53 10.25 17.24 -0.71
C ARG A 53 8.98 16.67 -0.10
N GLN A 54 8.61 17.07 1.12
CA GLN A 54 7.40 16.63 1.81
C GLN A 54 6.14 16.93 0.99
N THR A 55 6.03 18.14 0.46
CA THR A 55 4.90 18.54 -0.39
C THR A 55 4.80 17.66 -1.64
N LEU A 56 5.93 17.33 -2.27
CA LEU A 56 5.97 16.47 -3.45
C LEU A 56 5.62 15.02 -3.11
N VAL A 57 6.12 14.48 -2.00
CA VAL A 57 5.78 13.13 -1.49
C VAL A 57 4.27 13.00 -1.30
N GLU A 58 3.64 13.98 -0.65
CA GLU A 58 2.19 13.97 -0.45
C GLU A 58 1.42 13.97 -1.77
N ARG A 59 1.86 14.78 -2.73
CA ARG A 59 1.25 14.85 -4.08
C ARG A 59 1.42 13.52 -4.83
N ALA A 60 2.60 12.90 -4.78
CA ALA A 60 2.88 11.61 -5.38
C ALA A 60 2.01 10.50 -4.78
N ARG A 61 1.88 10.48 -3.44
CA ARG A 61 1.02 9.55 -2.71
C ARG A 61 -0.45 9.71 -3.10
N LYS A 62 -0.96 10.95 -3.18
CA LYS A 62 -2.33 11.24 -3.64
C LYS A 62 -2.55 10.78 -5.08
N ALA A 63 -1.60 11.04 -5.97
CA ALA A 63 -1.66 10.61 -7.37
C ALA A 63 -1.70 9.07 -7.50
N TYR A 64 -0.90 8.34 -6.72
CA TYR A 64 -0.91 6.88 -6.69
C TYR A 64 -2.29 6.31 -6.37
N PHE A 65 -2.92 6.78 -5.27
CA PHE A 65 -4.24 6.29 -4.88
C PHE A 65 -5.33 6.73 -5.86
N ALA A 66 -5.23 7.92 -6.46
CA ALA A 66 -6.15 8.37 -7.50
C ALA A 66 -6.10 7.45 -8.74
N ARG A 67 -4.90 7.05 -9.20
CA ARG A 67 -4.73 6.08 -10.29
C ARG A 67 -5.36 4.73 -9.95
N LEU A 68 -5.16 4.23 -8.73
CA LEU A 68 -5.73 2.96 -8.28
C LEU A 68 -7.27 3.01 -8.25
N ALA A 69 -7.84 4.10 -7.72
CA ALA A 69 -9.29 4.31 -7.69
C ALA A 69 -9.87 4.39 -9.11
N TYR A 70 -9.22 5.13 -10.02
CA TYR A 70 -9.61 5.22 -11.42
C TYR A 70 -9.59 3.86 -12.12
N ALA A 71 -8.52 3.08 -11.95
CA ALA A 71 -8.39 1.74 -12.51
C ALA A 71 -9.50 0.80 -11.99
N SER A 72 -9.77 0.85 -10.68
CA SER A 72 -10.86 0.09 -10.05
C SER A 72 -12.24 0.45 -10.60
N ALA A 73 -12.53 1.75 -10.74
CA ALA A 73 -13.79 2.23 -11.34
C ALA A 73 -13.93 1.79 -12.80
N LYS A 74 -12.85 1.87 -13.59
CA LYS A 74 -12.81 1.39 -14.98
C LYS A 74 -13.08 -0.11 -15.07
N ALA A 75 -12.49 -0.93 -14.19
CA ALA A 75 -12.71 -2.36 -14.15
C ALA A 75 -14.16 -2.72 -13.79
N ARG A 76 -14.76 -2.03 -12.81
CA ARG A 76 -16.18 -2.23 -12.45
C ARG A 76 -17.12 -1.87 -13.60
N ARG A 77 -16.86 -0.77 -14.31
CA ARG A 77 -17.66 -0.36 -15.48
C ARG A 77 -17.67 -1.40 -16.60
N ARG A 78 -16.57 -2.14 -16.79
CA ARG A 78 -16.48 -3.19 -17.82
C ARG A 78 -17.21 -4.50 -17.46
N ARG A 79 -17.52 -4.69 -16.17
CA ARG A 79 -18.22 -5.88 -15.67
C ARG A 79 -19.74 -5.70 -15.58
N ARG A 80 -20.20 -4.45 -15.63
CA ARG A 80 -21.61 -4.10 -15.82
C ARG A 80 -21.92 -4.19 -17.31
#